data_AF-A0AAU3DLP3-F1
#
_entry.id   AF-A0AAU3DLP3-F1
#
_cell.length_a   1.000
_cell.length_b   1.000
_cell.length_c   1.000
_cell.angle_alpha   90.00
_cell.angle_beta   90.00
_cell.angle_gamma   90.00
#
_symmetry.space_group_name_H-M   'P 1'
#
loop_
_entity.id
_entity.type
_entity.pdbx_description
1 polymer ?
#
loop_
_entity_poly.entity_id
_entity_poly.type
_entity_poly.pdbx_seq_one_letter_code
_entity_poly.pdbx_strand_id
1 'polypeptide(L)'
;MAALGIALSASAVLGTQTLAQAQETESAPRYQPEMVRALAASLGVSEKAATERLDRQAAQQARLAALTKSGIAGDGAFFDRSGKLTVNVADKGEAAKVEKAGLAARVPARGQAALDEVKSRLDALAAKKVPSGVASWSVDLASDKVTVKVSDERGAAAKAFLAKAAGYGAAVEIVRGQEQLEAKAAIYPGSKMTLNNTTGWCSVGYGAHDSSGRQYLVSAGHCIVSTLRYDGTAFAQGYNTRYKLGSNSVDMGIATVNSGHSIVTAVGTWNQGSTKTVAVKGSSRAAVGAAICKSGATTGWTCGSISSYNNTVTYIDRNGGPDTVITGLGASSVCVEGGDSGGAYISGNQAQGMTSGGPTDQQCTGGVNSRGSSYFQPLGDALQYYGLTLNTN
;
A
#
# COMPACT_ATOMS: atom_id res chain seq x y z
N MET A 1 -23.58 53.80 80.38
CA MET A 1 -24.53 54.32 79.39
C MET A 1 -24.03 53.98 78.01
N ALA A 2 -24.87 53.31 77.20
CA ALA A 2 -24.84 53.08 75.75
C ALA A 2 -25.05 51.59 75.43
N ALA A 3 -26.29 51.28 75.05
CA ALA A 3 -26.75 50.02 74.50
C ALA A 3 -26.55 50.03 72.97
N LEU A 4 -26.22 48.89 72.36
CA LEU A 4 -26.40 48.66 70.93
C LEU A 4 -27.14 47.34 70.71
N GLY A 5 -28.28 47.43 70.02
CA GLY A 5 -29.24 46.37 69.79
C GLY A 5 -28.89 45.44 68.62
N ILE A 6 -29.48 44.24 68.71
CA ILE A 6 -29.47 43.17 67.73
C ILE A 6 -30.76 43.30 66.89
N ALA A 7 -30.68 43.22 65.57
CA ALA A 7 -31.83 43.05 64.68
C ALA A 7 -31.62 41.85 63.75
N LEU A 8 -32.59 40.94 63.78
CA LEU A 8 -32.64 39.66 63.07
C LEU A 8 -32.92 39.83 61.57
N SER A 9 -32.29 38.93 60.82
CA SER A 9 -32.39 38.62 59.40
C SER A 9 -33.69 37.90 59.01
N ALA A 10 -34.25 38.28 57.85
CA ALA A 10 -35.23 37.49 57.10
C ALA A 10 -34.72 37.34 55.65
N SER A 11 -34.39 36.12 55.24
CA SER A 11 -33.96 35.80 53.87
C SER A 11 -35.04 34.98 53.18
N ALA A 12 -35.55 35.51 52.07
CA ALA A 12 -36.52 34.86 51.20
C ALA A 12 -35.88 33.74 50.37
N VAL A 13 -36.57 32.61 50.25
CA VAL A 13 -36.20 31.46 49.41
C VAL A 13 -36.73 31.70 48.00
N LEU A 14 -35.83 31.84 47.02
CA LEU A 14 -36.15 31.78 45.59
C LEU A 14 -35.56 30.48 45.02
N GLY A 15 -36.44 29.55 44.66
CA GLY A 15 -36.09 28.29 44.03
C GLY A 15 -35.60 28.49 42.61
N THR A 16 -34.44 27.91 42.29
CA THR A 16 -33.90 27.81 40.93
C THR A 16 -34.27 26.44 40.36
N GLN A 17 -34.99 26.43 39.23
CA GLN A 17 -35.22 25.23 38.44
C GLN A 17 -33.96 24.92 37.61
N THR A 18 -33.27 23.83 37.94
CA THR A 18 -32.20 23.29 37.12
C THR A 18 -32.80 22.49 35.96
N LEU A 19 -32.75 23.05 34.75
CA LEU A 19 -32.93 22.29 33.51
C LEU A 19 -31.70 21.40 33.32
N ALA A 20 -31.83 20.11 33.61
CA ALA A 20 -30.83 19.11 33.27
C ALA A 20 -30.83 18.90 31.74
N GLN A 21 -29.90 19.53 31.03
CA GLN A 21 -29.55 19.14 29.67
C GLN A 21 -28.85 17.78 29.74
N ALA A 22 -29.53 16.73 29.27
CA ALA A 22 -28.87 15.47 28.97
C ALA A 22 -27.91 15.71 27.79
N GLN A 23 -26.62 15.89 28.09
CA GLN A 23 -25.58 15.72 27.09
C GLN A 23 -25.56 14.22 26.74
N GLU A 24 -26.18 13.86 25.62
CA GLU A 24 -25.87 12.61 24.93
C GLU A 24 -24.38 12.67 24.60
N THR A 25 -23.58 11.94 25.38
CA THR A 25 -22.20 11.64 25.04
C THR A 25 -22.24 10.83 23.74
N GLU A 26 -22.06 11.51 22.61
CA GLU A 26 -21.94 10.89 21.30
C GLU A 26 -20.76 9.91 21.36
N SER A 27 -21.07 8.63 21.55
CA SER A 27 -20.09 7.56 21.62
C SER A 27 -19.22 7.60 20.37
N ALA A 28 -17.91 7.50 20.54
CA ALA A 28 -16.98 7.49 19.41
C ALA A 28 -17.45 6.47 18.36
N PRO A 29 -17.45 6.82 17.07
CA PRO A 29 -17.98 5.96 16.02
C PRO A 29 -17.24 4.61 16.04
N ARG A 30 -18.00 3.52 16.12
CA ARG A 30 -17.49 2.14 16.20
C ARG A 30 -16.59 1.77 15.01
N TYR A 31 -16.83 2.39 13.87
CA TYR A 31 -16.15 2.13 12.60
C TYR A 31 -15.48 3.40 12.08
N GLN A 32 -14.32 3.27 11.42
CA GLN A 32 -13.67 4.41 10.78
C GLN A 32 -14.55 4.97 9.66
N PRO A 33 -14.80 6.30 9.60
CA PRO A 33 -15.68 6.90 8.60
C PRO A 33 -15.31 6.57 7.16
N GLU A 34 -14.01 6.54 6.83
CA GLU A 34 -13.53 6.22 5.49
C GLU A 34 -13.89 4.79 5.05
N MET A 35 -13.89 3.82 5.97
CA MET A 35 -14.31 2.46 5.68
C MET A 35 -15.81 2.39 5.40
N VAL A 36 -16.62 3.10 6.20
CA VAL A 36 -18.07 3.16 6.02
C VAL A 36 -18.43 3.78 4.68
N ARG A 37 -17.79 4.89 4.32
CA ARG A 37 -17.98 5.57 3.02
C ARG A 37 -17.62 4.66 1.85
N ALA A 38 -16.46 3.99 1.91
CA ALA A 38 -16.03 3.06 0.87
C ALA A 38 -16.99 1.87 0.73
N LEU A 39 -17.47 1.32 1.85
CA LEU A 39 -18.43 0.22 1.85
C LEU A 39 -19.79 0.66 1.29
N ALA A 40 -20.29 1.83 1.70
CA ALA A 40 -21.53 2.41 1.22
C ALA A 40 -21.51 2.61 -0.30
N ALA A 41 -20.45 3.23 -0.82
CA ALA A 41 -20.25 3.41 -2.26
C ALA A 41 -20.19 2.07 -3.00
N SER A 42 -19.46 1.09 -2.46
CA SER A 42 -19.31 -0.25 -3.08
C SER A 42 -20.62 -1.03 -3.14
N LEU A 43 -21.47 -0.87 -2.12
CA LEU A 43 -22.76 -1.55 -2.03
C LEU A 43 -23.89 -0.78 -2.72
N GLY A 44 -23.68 0.49 -3.11
CA GLY A 44 -24.72 1.36 -3.64
C GLY A 44 -25.79 1.72 -2.59
N VAL A 45 -25.39 1.91 -1.32
CA VAL A 45 -26.30 2.22 -0.20
C VAL A 45 -25.82 3.47 0.57
N SER A 46 -26.63 3.97 1.51
CA SER A 46 -26.20 5.07 2.39
C SER A 46 -25.16 4.62 3.42
N GLU A 47 -24.34 5.55 3.91
CA GLU A 47 -23.40 5.29 5.01
C GLU A 47 -24.10 4.74 6.27
N LYS A 48 -25.31 5.24 6.58
CA LYS A 48 -26.16 4.70 7.64
C LYS A 48 -26.48 3.21 7.42
N ALA A 49 -26.93 2.84 6.21
CA ALA A 49 -27.25 1.45 5.89
C ALA A 49 -26.00 0.53 5.90
N ALA A 50 -24.83 1.05 5.51
CA ALA A 50 -23.56 0.34 5.61
C ALA A 50 -23.17 0.08 7.07
N THR A 51 -23.27 1.09 7.94
CA THR A 51 -23.05 0.94 9.40
C THR A 51 -24.02 -0.08 10.01
N GLU A 52 -25.32 0.04 9.73
CA GLU A 52 -26.33 -0.91 10.23
C GLU A 52 -26.05 -2.35 9.76
N ARG A 53 -25.56 -2.53 8.52
CA ARG A 53 -25.12 -3.83 8.04
C ARG A 53 -23.96 -4.38 8.87
N LEU A 54 -22.92 -3.58 9.12
CA LEU A 54 -21.77 -3.98 9.91
C LEU A 54 -22.15 -4.35 11.35
N ASP A 55 -23.05 -3.59 11.98
CA ASP A 55 -23.55 -3.88 13.32
C ASP A 55 -24.31 -5.22 13.36
N ARG A 56 -25.19 -5.48 12.37
CA ARG A 56 -25.89 -6.76 12.25
C ARG A 56 -24.92 -7.92 12.07
N GLN A 57 -23.92 -7.78 11.20
CA GLN A 57 -22.91 -8.82 10.97
C GLN A 57 -22.09 -9.09 12.22
N ALA A 58 -21.71 -8.04 12.96
CA ALA A 58 -21.00 -8.17 14.23
C ALA A 58 -21.83 -8.93 15.28
N ALA A 59 -23.13 -8.62 15.40
CA ALA A 59 -24.03 -9.32 16.31
C ALA A 59 -24.23 -10.79 15.92
N GLN A 60 -24.32 -11.11 14.63
CA GLN A 60 -24.41 -12.49 14.14
C GLN A 60 -23.12 -13.28 14.39
N GLN A 61 -21.96 -12.67 14.16
CA GLN A 61 -20.66 -13.27 14.49
C GLN A 61 -20.50 -13.53 15.99
N ALA A 62 -20.95 -12.62 16.86
CA ALA A 62 -20.94 -12.84 18.30
C ALA A 62 -21.80 -14.04 18.73
N ARG A 63 -22.99 -14.22 18.12
CA ARG A 63 -23.85 -15.38 18.34
C ARG A 63 -23.20 -16.68 17.88
N LEU A 64 -22.56 -16.67 16.71
CA LEU A 64 -21.82 -17.83 16.19
C LEU A 64 -20.70 -18.23 17.16
N ALA A 65 -19.90 -17.26 17.63
CA ALA A 65 -18.84 -17.53 18.60
C ALA A 65 -19.38 -18.08 19.93
N ALA A 66 -20.55 -17.63 20.38
CA ALA A 66 -21.21 -18.17 21.58
C ALA A 66 -21.66 -19.63 21.38
N LEU A 67 -22.24 -19.95 20.22
CA LEU A 67 -22.59 -21.33 19.84
C LEU A 67 -21.37 -22.24 19.84
N THR A 68 -20.27 -21.81 19.21
CA THR A 68 -19.02 -22.60 19.18
C THR A 68 -18.50 -22.88 20.59
N LYS A 69 -18.49 -21.88 21.47
CA LYS A 69 -18.11 -22.05 22.89
C LYS A 69 -19.03 -23.01 23.64
N SER A 70 -20.29 -23.11 23.24
CA SER A 70 -21.27 -24.05 23.80
C SER A 70 -21.20 -25.46 23.21
N GLY A 71 -20.25 -25.74 22.31
CA GLY A 71 -20.06 -27.04 21.67
C GLY A 71 -20.81 -27.24 20.34
N ILE A 72 -21.41 -26.19 19.79
CA ILE A 72 -22.10 -26.19 18.49
C ILE A 72 -21.22 -25.43 17.50
N ALA A 73 -20.26 -26.14 16.90
CA ALA A 73 -19.32 -25.54 15.96
C ALA A 73 -19.92 -25.37 14.55
N GLY A 74 -20.91 -26.19 14.18
CA GLY A 74 -21.34 -26.35 12.79
C GLY A 74 -20.23 -26.95 11.90
N ASP A 75 -20.44 -26.86 10.60
CA ASP A 75 -19.53 -27.28 9.53
C ASP A 75 -19.28 -26.13 8.55
N GLY A 76 -18.90 -24.99 9.13
CA GLY A 76 -18.65 -23.72 8.44
C GLY A 76 -19.85 -22.77 8.44
N ALA A 77 -19.59 -21.49 8.17
CA ALA A 77 -20.61 -20.46 8.07
C ALA A 77 -20.25 -19.42 7.01
N PHE A 78 -21.26 -18.80 6.40
CA PHE A 78 -21.06 -17.76 5.39
C PHE A 78 -22.11 -16.65 5.52
N PHE A 79 -21.72 -15.44 5.12
CA PHE A 79 -22.65 -14.36 4.89
C PHE A 79 -23.12 -14.38 3.43
N ASP A 80 -24.42 -14.27 3.22
CA ASP A 80 -24.96 -14.05 1.87
C ASP A 80 -24.81 -12.57 1.43
N ARG A 81 -25.23 -12.27 0.19
CA ARG A 81 -25.20 -10.88 -0.34
C ARG A 81 -26.01 -9.90 0.52
N SER A 82 -27.10 -10.34 1.15
CA SER A 82 -27.90 -9.51 2.05
C SER A 82 -27.22 -9.24 3.40
N GLY A 83 -26.13 -9.96 3.70
CA GLY A 83 -25.38 -9.83 4.95
C GLY A 83 -25.93 -10.71 6.06
N LYS A 84 -26.73 -11.74 5.72
CA LYS A 84 -27.27 -12.70 6.68
C LYS A 84 -26.31 -13.87 6.85
N LEU A 85 -25.93 -14.17 8.09
CA LEU A 85 -25.08 -15.32 8.44
C LEU A 85 -25.91 -16.61 8.41
N THR A 86 -25.45 -17.59 7.64
CA THR A 86 -25.97 -18.96 7.60
C THR A 86 -24.88 -19.93 8.05
N VAL A 87 -25.21 -20.81 9.00
CA VAL A 87 -24.33 -21.85 9.52
C VAL A 87 -24.67 -23.17 8.86
N ASN A 88 -23.69 -23.82 8.28
CA ASN A 88 -23.80 -25.20 7.84
C ASN A 88 -23.74 -26.09 9.08
N VAL A 89 -24.59 -27.11 9.17
CA VAL A 89 -24.68 -28.00 10.33
C VAL A 89 -24.82 -29.45 9.90
N ALA A 90 -24.48 -30.39 10.77
CA ALA A 90 -24.47 -31.81 10.43
C ALA A 90 -25.89 -32.38 10.23
N ASP A 91 -26.86 -31.90 11.01
CA ASP A 91 -28.23 -32.41 10.98
C ASP A 91 -29.28 -31.36 11.38
N LYS A 92 -30.56 -31.73 11.27
CA LYS A 92 -31.70 -30.87 11.62
C LYS A 92 -31.77 -30.55 13.13
N GLY A 93 -31.23 -31.41 13.99
CA GLY A 93 -31.20 -31.18 15.43
C GLY A 93 -30.23 -30.07 15.80
N GLU A 94 -29.04 -30.05 15.20
CA GLU A 94 -28.10 -28.95 15.33
C GLU A 94 -28.63 -27.67 14.68
N ALA A 95 -29.31 -27.78 13.52
CA ALA A 95 -29.97 -26.64 12.87
C ALA A 95 -30.93 -25.91 13.81
N ALA A 96 -31.79 -26.66 14.51
CA ALA A 96 -32.75 -26.09 15.45
C ALA A 96 -32.07 -25.35 16.61
N LYS A 97 -30.89 -25.80 17.07
CA LYS A 97 -30.13 -25.11 18.13
C LYS A 97 -29.53 -23.80 17.63
N VAL A 98 -28.99 -23.78 16.40
CA VAL A 98 -28.46 -22.58 15.75
C VAL A 98 -29.58 -21.54 15.51
N GLU A 99 -30.74 -22.00 15.04
CA GLU A 99 -31.92 -21.15 14.81
C GLU A 99 -32.47 -20.57 16.10
N LYS A 100 -32.49 -21.35 17.19
CA LYS A 100 -32.85 -20.86 18.53
C LYS A 100 -31.92 -19.76 19.03
N ALA A 101 -30.66 -19.75 18.60
CA ALA A 101 -29.70 -18.70 18.90
C ALA A 101 -29.82 -17.47 17.96
N GLY A 102 -30.77 -17.47 17.02
CA GLY A 102 -31.06 -16.33 16.14
C GLY A 102 -30.18 -16.26 14.89
N LEU A 103 -29.59 -17.37 14.46
CA LEU A 103 -28.84 -17.50 13.20
C LEU A 103 -29.60 -18.39 12.22
N ALA A 104 -29.39 -18.20 10.91
CA ALA A 104 -29.89 -19.18 9.95
C ALA A 104 -29.00 -20.43 9.96
N ALA A 105 -29.61 -21.58 9.74
CA ALA A 105 -28.90 -22.84 9.61
C ALA A 105 -29.33 -23.59 8.35
N ARG A 106 -28.44 -24.43 7.83
CA ARG A 106 -28.78 -25.41 6.78
C ARG A 106 -27.96 -26.67 6.94
N VAL A 107 -28.51 -27.80 6.50
CA VAL A 107 -27.74 -29.03 6.31
C VAL A 107 -27.21 -29.02 4.87
N PRO A 108 -25.90 -28.80 4.64
CA PRO A 108 -25.33 -28.81 3.29
C PRO A 108 -25.26 -30.24 2.72
N ALA A 109 -24.97 -30.37 1.43
CA ALA A 109 -24.71 -31.68 0.85
C ALA A 109 -23.32 -32.22 1.24
N ARG A 110 -22.37 -31.31 1.51
CA ARG A 110 -20.97 -31.64 1.86
C ARG A 110 -20.51 -30.94 3.13
N GLY A 111 -20.67 -29.62 3.17
CA GLY A 111 -20.17 -28.79 4.26
C GLY A 111 -18.65 -28.56 4.22
N GLN A 112 -18.14 -27.74 5.13
CA GLN A 112 -16.78 -27.22 5.07
C GLN A 112 -15.72 -28.32 5.14
N ALA A 113 -15.83 -29.25 6.09
CA ALA A 113 -14.81 -30.28 6.31
C ALA A 113 -14.58 -31.16 5.07
N ALA A 114 -15.67 -31.57 4.39
CA ALA A 114 -15.58 -32.36 3.18
C ALA A 114 -15.00 -31.56 2.00
N LEU A 115 -15.35 -30.28 1.88
CA LEU A 115 -14.82 -29.40 0.83
C LEU A 115 -13.33 -29.05 1.06
N ASP A 116 -12.93 -28.89 2.32
CA ASP A 116 -11.52 -28.70 2.71
C ASP A 116 -10.69 -29.93 2.37
N GLU A 117 -11.23 -31.15 2.51
CA GLU A 117 -10.54 -32.35 2.03
C GLU A 117 -10.31 -32.27 0.50
N VAL A 118 -11.34 -31.97 -0.29
CA VAL A 118 -11.20 -31.82 -1.75
C VAL A 118 -10.15 -30.74 -2.09
N LYS A 119 -10.23 -29.57 -1.45
CA LYS A 119 -9.27 -28.48 -1.66
C LYS A 119 -7.85 -28.92 -1.32
N SER A 120 -7.63 -29.63 -0.22
CA SER A 120 -6.30 -30.09 0.20
C SER A 120 -5.67 -31.05 -0.82
N ARG A 121 -6.49 -31.89 -1.48
CA ARG A 121 -6.00 -32.76 -2.56
C ARG A 121 -5.58 -31.96 -3.79
N LEU A 122 -6.31 -30.89 -4.13
CA LEU A 122 -5.93 -29.97 -5.20
C LEU A 122 -4.65 -29.19 -4.84
N ASP A 123 -4.53 -28.73 -3.59
CA ASP A 123 -3.31 -28.08 -3.09
C ASP A 123 -2.09 -29.01 -3.25
N ALA A 124 -2.22 -30.28 -2.88
CA ALA A 124 -1.16 -31.27 -3.02
C ALA A 124 -0.76 -31.56 -4.49
N LEU A 125 -1.69 -31.42 -5.44
CA LEU A 125 -1.38 -31.50 -6.87
C LEU A 125 -0.57 -30.29 -7.34
N ALA A 126 -1.01 -29.08 -6.94
CA ALA A 126 -0.35 -27.83 -7.30
C ALA A 126 1.07 -27.74 -6.72
N ALA A 127 1.29 -28.29 -5.50
CA ALA A 127 2.61 -28.38 -4.89
C ALA A 127 3.59 -29.25 -5.69
N LYS A 128 3.11 -30.28 -6.39
CA LYS A 128 3.95 -31.14 -7.24
C LYS A 128 4.20 -30.52 -8.61
N LYS A 129 3.21 -29.82 -9.16
CA LYS A 129 3.29 -29.17 -10.47
C LYS A 129 2.36 -27.98 -10.51
N VAL A 130 2.94 -26.79 -10.63
CA VAL A 130 2.18 -25.54 -10.71
C VAL A 130 1.23 -25.57 -11.91
N PRO A 131 -0.09 -25.39 -11.71
CA PRO A 131 -1.07 -25.43 -12.78
C PRO A 131 -1.16 -24.08 -13.49
N SER A 132 -0.10 -23.67 -14.20
CA SER A 132 -0.06 -22.39 -14.92
C SER A 132 -1.28 -22.23 -15.83
N GLY A 133 -2.09 -21.18 -15.57
CA GLY A 133 -3.36 -20.92 -16.24
C GLY A 133 -4.62 -21.21 -15.40
N VAL A 134 -4.46 -21.81 -14.21
CA VAL A 134 -5.49 -21.80 -13.16
C VAL A 134 -5.21 -20.62 -12.23
N ALA A 135 -6.17 -19.71 -12.10
CA ALA A 135 -6.03 -18.46 -11.36
C ALA A 135 -6.14 -18.67 -9.85
N SER A 136 -7.13 -19.45 -9.39
CA SER A 136 -7.32 -19.73 -7.96
C SER A 136 -8.22 -20.96 -7.76
N TRP A 137 -8.19 -21.56 -6.57
CA TRP A 137 -9.22 -22.50 -6.13
C TRP A 137 -9.51 -22.37 -4.63
N SER A 138 -10.78 -22.47 -4.25
CA SER A 138 -11.23 -22.19 -2.88
C SER A 138 -12.49 -22.96 -2.52
N VAL A 139 -12.70 -23.22 -1.22
CA VAL A 139 -14.00 -23.65 -0.70
C VAL A 139 -14.97 -22.47 -0.78
N ASP A 140 -16.11 -22.68 -1.44
CA ASP A 140 -17.25 -21.77 -1.45
C ASP A 140 -18.39 -22.41 -0.65
N LEU A 141 -18.51 -21.99 0.61
CA LEU A 141 -19.52 -22.49 1.53
C LEU A 141 -20.94 -22.07 1.17
N ALA A 142 -21.13 -21.04 0.35
CA ALA A 142 -22.47 -20.63 -0.07
C ALA A 142 -23.01 -21.58 -1.13
N SER A 143 -22.20 -21.89 -2.15
CA SER A 143 -22.56 -22.85 -3.20
C SER A 143 -22.33 -24.32 -2.82
N ASP A 144 -21.67 -24.59 -1.69
CA ASP A 144 -21.33 -25.93 -1.17
C ASP A 144 -20.42 -26.73 -2.13
N LYS A 145 -19.42 -26.03 -2.69
CA LYS A 145 -18.46 -26.55 -3.68
C LYS A 145 -17.07 -25.98 -3.49
N VAL A 146 -16.07 -26.65 -4.06
CA VAL A 146 -14.76 -26.06 -4.34
C VAL A 146 -14.83 -25.37 -5.70
N THR A 147 -14.65 -24.06 -5.73
CA THR A 147 -14.59 -23.28 -6.97
C THR A 147 -13.17 -23.24 -7.49
N VAL A 148 -12.96 -23.59 -8.76
CA VAL A 148 -11.68 -23.49 -9.49
C VAL A 148 -11.82 -22.45 -10.59
N LYS A 149 -11.10 -21.35 -10.48
CA LYS A 149 -11.09 -20.22 -11.40
C LYS A 149 -9.97 -20.37 -12.43
N VAL A 150 -10.29 -20.23 -13.71
CA VAL A 150 -9.36 -20.51 -14.83
C VAL A 150 -9.16 -19.28 -15.68
N SER A 151 -7.89 -18.93 -15.92
CA SER A 151 -7.49 -17.84 -16.80
C SER A 151 -7.00 -18.32 -18.16
N ASP A 152 -6.31 -19.46 -18.23
CA ASP A 152 -5.86 -20.08 -19.48
C ASP A 152 -5.79 -21.60 -19.34
N GLU A 153 -6.51 -22.35 -20.16
CA GLU A 153 -6.50 -23.82 -20.14
C GLU A 153 -5.70 -24.45 -21.29
N ARG A 154 -4.92 -23.68 -22.04
CA ARG A 154 -4.14 -24.21 -23.19
C ARG A 154 -2.98 -25.10 -22.74
N GLY A 155 -2.35 -24.77 -21.61
CA GLY A 155 -1.18 -25.46 -21.08
C GLY A 155 -1.47 -26.86 -20.53
N ALA A 156 -0.52 -27.79 -20.74
CA ALA A 156 -0.66 -29.17 -20.26
C ALA A 156 -0.82 -29.27 -18.73
N ALA A 157 -0.20 -28.36 -17.98
CA ALA A 157 -0.33 -28.32 -16.52
C ALA A 157 -1.76 -27.94 -16.07
N ALA A 158 -2.34 -26.89 -16.65
CA ALA A 158 -3.73 -26.51 -16.40
C ALA A 158 -4.69 -27.65 -16.78
N LYS A 159 -4.55 -28.24 -17.97
CA LYS A 159 -5.40 -29.37 -18.40
C LYS A 159 -5.36 -30.54 -17.43
N ALA A 160 -4.17 -30.94 -16.98
CA ALA A 160 -4.00 -32.04 -16.03
C ALA A 160 -4.66 -31.72 -14.67
N PHE A 161 -4.49 -30.49 -14.18
CA PHE A 161 -5.11 -30.04 -12.93
C PHE A 161 -6.64 -30.01 -13.05
N LEU A 162 -7.18 -29.45 -14.13
CA LEU A 162 -8.62 -29.37 -14.37
C LEU A 162 -9.25 -30.74 -14.55
N ALA A 163 -8.56 -31.70 -15.17
CA ALA A 163 -9.03 -33.08 -15.26
C ALA A 163 -9.14 -33.74 -13.87
N LYS A 164 -8.18 -33.49 -12.98
CA LYS A 164 -8.24 -33.96 -11.59
C LYS A 164 -9.35 -33.26 -10.79
N ALA A 165 -9.52 -31.96 -10.98
CA ALA A 165 -10.58 -31.20 -10.34
C ALA A 165 -11.98 -31.67 -10.79
N ALA A 166 -12.17 -31.89 -12.09
CA ALA A 166 -13.43 -32.42 -12.64
C ALA A 166 -13.76 -33.83 -12.12
N GLY A 167 -12.76 -34.62 -11.73
CA GLY A 167 -12.94 -35.94 -11.13
C GLY A 167 -13.71 -35.94 -9.80
N TYR A 168 -13.82 -34.80 -9.12
CA TYR A 168 -14.64 -34.64 -7.90
C TYR A 168 -16.12 -34.37 -8.21
N GLY A 169 -16.52 -34.34 -9.48
CA GLY A 169 -17.91 -34.20 -9.92
C GLY A 169 -18.59 -32.97 -9.33
N ALA A 170 -19.77 -33.16 -8.74
CA ALA A 170 -20.58 -32.07 -8.21
C ALA A 170 -19.95 -31.31 -7.03
N ALA A 171 -18.83 -31.80 -6.45
CA ALA A 171 -18.09 -31.10 -5.41
C ALA A 171 -17.22 -29.96 -5.93
N VAL A 172 -16.95 -29.90 -7.24
CA VAL A 172 -16.11 -28.88 -7.86
C VAL A 172 -16.89 -28.12 -8.91
N GLU A 173 -16.71 -26.80 -8.94
CA GLU A 173 -17.20 -25.93 -10.00
C GLU A 173 -16.02 -25.24 -10.70
N ILE A 174 -15.92 -25.41 -12.02
CA ILE A 174 -14.87 -24.78 -12.84
C ILE A 174 -15.44 -23.51 -13.49
N VAL A 175 -14.91 -22.35 -13.09
CA VAL A 175 -15.32 -21.03 -13.59
C VAL A 175 -14.25 -20.52 -14.55
N ARG A 176 -14.60 -20.37 -15.83
CA ARG A 176 -13.69 -19.94 -16.91
C ARG A 176 -13.78 -18.44 -17.19
N GLY A 177 -12.88 -17.95 -18.03
CA GLY A 177 -12.84 -16.54 -18.46
C GLY A 177 -12.41 -15.59 -17.35
N GLN A 178 -11.62 -16.07 -16.39
CA GLN A 178 -11.07 -15.25 -15.33
C GLN A 178 -9.77 -14.59 -15.81
N GLU A 179 -9.40 -13.46 -15.22
CA GLU A 179 -8.13 -12.82 -15.52
C GLU A 179 -6.96 -13.56 -14.87
N GLN A 180 -5.76 -13.41 -15.45
CA GLN A 180 -4.54 -13.88 -14.82
C GLN A 180 -4.25 -13.03 -13.57
N LEU A 181 -3.91 -13.70 -12.46
CA LEU A 181 -3.53 -13.04 -11.22
C LEU A 181 -2.01 -12.85 -11.17
N GLU A 182 -1.59 -11.67 -10.72
CA GLU A 182 -0.20 -11.33 -10.44
C GLU A 182 -0.10 -10.73 -9.04
N ALA A 183 1.03 -10.94 -8.38
CA ALA A 183 1.35 -10.18 -7.18
C ALA A 183 1.61 -8.73 -7.60
N LYS A 184 0.94 -7.78 -6.94
CA LYS A 184 1.19 -6.35 -7.21
C LYS A 184 2.54 -5.98 -6.63
N ALA A 185 3.41 -5.42 -7.47
CA ALA A 185 4.77 -5.04 -7.07
C ALA A 185 4.74 -3.74 -6.25
N ALA A 186 5.27 -3.80 -5.03
CA ALA A 186 5.54 -2.65 -4.19
C ALA A 186 6.98 -2.18 -4.45
N ILE A 187 7.14 -1.12 -5.24
CA ILE A 187 8.46 -0.61 -5.61
C ILE A 187 8.80 0.58 -4.71
N TYR A 188 9.78 0.39 -3.83
CA TYR A 188 10.16 1.43 -2.88
C TYR A 188 11.09 2.47 -3.54
N PRO A 189 10.89 3.76 -3.28
CA PRO A 189 11.93 4.78 -3.47
C PRO A 189 13.26 4.33 -2.85
N GLY A 190 14.33 4.42 -3.64
CA GLY A 190 15.69 3.94 -3.33
C GLY A 190 16.03 2.55 -3.88
N SER A 191 15.04 1.76 -4.31
CA SER A 191 15.28 0.46 -4.94
C SER A 191 16.08 0.56 -6.24
N LYS A 192 16.80 -0.51 -6.62
CA LYS A 192 17.48 -0.59 -7.92
C LYS A 192 16.47 -0.61 -9.07
N MET A 193 16.68 0.25 -10.07
CA MET A 193 16.02 0.15 -11.37
C MET A 193 17.05 0.04 -12.49
N THR A 194 16.89 -0.94 -13.38
CA THR A 194 17.76 -1.08 -14.56
C THR A 194 17.19 -0.34 -15.76
N LEU A 195 18.11 0.11 -16.61
CA LEU A 195 17.81 0.97 -17.75
C LEU A 195 17.79 0.14 -19.03
N ASN A 196 16.66 0.17 -19.75
CA ASN A 196 16.41 -0.64 -20.94
C ASN A 196 16.73 -2.13 -20.68
N ASN A 197 17.40 -2.78 -21.64
CA ASN A 197 17.93 -4.14 -21.49
C ASN A 197 19.46 -4.11 -21.27
N THR A 198 19.96 -3.10 -20.57
CA THR A 198 21.40 -2.92 -20.30
C THR A 198 21.77 -3.33 -18.88
N THR A 199 23.07 -3.37 -18.59
CA THR A 199 23.59 -3.52 -17.23
C THR A 199 23.58 -2.22 -16.45
N GLY A 200 23.28 -1.06 -17.05
CA GLY A 200 23.23 0.22 -16.34
C GLY A 200 22.03 0.31 -15.39
N TRP A 201 22.23 0.95 -14.24
CA TRP A 201 21.18 1.13 -13.25
C TRP A 201 21.18 2.52 -12.64
N CYS A 202 19.99 2.88 -12.18
CA CYS A 202 19.72 4.00 -11.29
C CYS A 202 18.94 3.47 -10.07
N SER A 203 18.48 4.39 -9.25
CA SER A 203 17.63 4.15 -8.11
C SER A 203 16.25 4.76 -8.33
N VAL A 204 15.22 4.08 -7.87
CA VAL A 204 13.82 4.53 -7.96
C VAL A 204 13.64 5.82 -7.14
N GLY A 205 13.03 6.84 -7.74
CA GLY A 205 12.65 8.09 -7.08
C GLY A 205 11.26 8.02 -6.43
N TYR A 206 10.44 9.05 -6.63
CA TYR A 206 9.13 9.17 -5.97
C TYR A 206 7.96 8.90 -6.92
N GLY A 207 6.87 8.34 -6.39
CA GLY A 207 5.59 8.23 -7.09
C GLY A 207 4.81 9.53 -6.99
N ALA A 208 4.26 10.00 -8.10
CA ALA A 208 3.40 11.17 -8.16
C ALA A 208 2.28 10.94 -9.18
N HIS A 209 1.26 11.79 -9.17
CA HIS A 209 0.17 11.74 -10.13
C HIS A 209 -0.15 13.11 -10.72
N ASP A 210 -0.66 13.12 -11.94
CA ASP A 210 -1.23 14.33 -12.53
C ASP A 210 -2.69 14.54 -12.08
N SER A 211 -3.29 15.65 -12.51
CA SER A 211 -4.69 15.98 -12.19
C SER A 211 -5.73 14.96 -12.69
N SER A 212 -5.37 14.10 -13.65
CA SER A 212 -6.23 13.01 -14.13
C SER A 212 -6.06 11.70 -13.34
N GLY A 213 -5.14 11.67 -12.38
CA GLY A 213 -4.80 10.50 -11.58
C GLY A 213 -3.78 9.56 -12.24
N ARG A 214 -3.20 9.94 -13.39
CA ARG A 214 -2.18 9.13 -14.06
C ARG A 214 -0.91 9.08 -13.24
N GLN A 215 -0.38 7.88 -13.03
CA GLN A 215 0.77 7.65 -12.17
C GLN A 215 2.10 7.83 -12.90
N TYR A 216 3.01 8.54 -12.24
CA TYR A 216 4.36 8.85 -12.71
C TYR A 216 5.41 8.48 -11.66
N LEU A 217 6.55 7.99 -12.15
CA LEU A 217 7.81 8.01 -11.42
C LEU A 217 8.49 9.35 -11.69
N VAL A 218 8.87 10.07 -10.64
CA VAL A 218 9.72 11.26 -10.70
C VAL A 218 11.14 10.87 -10.29
N SER A 219 12.11 11.12 -11.16
CA SER A 219 13.51 10.70 -10.95
C SER A 219 14.52 11.70 -11.55
N ALA A 220 15.81 11.36 -11.47
CA ALA A 220 16.86 12.07 -12.17
C ALA A 220 16.63 11.98 -13.69
N GLY A 221 16.83 13.09 -14.38
CA GLY A 221 16.55 13.22 -15.80
C GLY A 221 17.43 12.32 -16.66
N HIS A 222 18.71 12.13 -16.31
CA HIS A 222 19.60 11.22 -17.05
C HIS A 222 19.25 9.73 -16.88
N CYS A 223 18.41 9.40 -15.90
CA CYS A 223 17.90 8.04 -15.71
C CYS A 223 16.61 7.78 -16.50
N ILE A 224 15.95 8.80 -17.06
CA ILE A 224 14.71 8.62 -17.80
C ILE A 224 15.02 8.19 -19.23
N VAL A 225 14.84 6.89 -19.48
CA VAL A 225 15.03 6.21 -20.76
C VAL A 225 13.75 5.50 -21.23
N SER A 226 13.77 4.88 -22.41
CA SER A 226 12.60 4.21 -22.99
C SER A 226 11.95 3.15 -22.09
N THR A 227 12.71 2.37 -21.33
CA THR A 227 12.14 1.33 -20.46
C THR A 227 12.90 1.26 -19.14
N LEU A 228 12.16 1.30 -18.03
CA LEU A 228 12.69 1.15 -16.68
C LEU A 228 12.21 -0.18 -16.10
N ARG A 229 13.14 -0.94 -15.51
CA ARG A 229 12.84 -2.28 -15.00
C ARG A 229 13.18 -2.40 -13.52
N TYR A 230 12.34 -3.11 -12.79
CA TYR A 230 12.53 -3.49 -11.39
C TYR A 230 12.52 -5.01 -11.33
N ASP A 231 13.58 -5.61 -10.78
CA ASP A 231 13.80 -7.06 -10.76
C ASP A 231 13.55 -7.74 -12.11
N GLY A 232 14.05 -7.12 -13.18
CA GLY A 232 13.91 -7.63 -14.54
C GLY A 232 12.52 -7.44 -15.16
N THR A 233 11.56 -6.84 -14.47
CA THR A 233 10.20 -6.57 -14.98
C THR A 233 10.04 -5.10 -15.35
N ALA A 234 9.49 -4.80 -16.53
CA ALA A 234 9.26 -3.42 -16.96
C ALA A 234 8.12 -2.77 -16.15
N PHE A 235 8.44 -1.79 -15.31
CA PHE A 235 7.47 -1.16 -14.40
C PHE A 235 7.12 0.28 -14.80
N ALA A 236 7.96 0.93 -15.62
CA ALA A 236 7.70 2.29 -16.09
C ALA A 236 8.34 2.54 -17.47
N GLN A 237 7.77 3.50 -18.19
CA GLN A 237 8.22 3.94 -19.50
C GLN A 237 8.58 5.42 -19.44
N GLY A 238 9.77 5.79 -19.92
CA GLY A 238 10.19 7.19 -19.95
C GLY A 238 9.20 8.06 -20.72
N TYR A 239 8.87 9.22 -20.15
CA TYR A 239 7.85 10.11 -20.70
C TYR A 239 8.42 11.46 -21.07
N ASN A 240 9.08 12.14 -20.12
CA ASN A 240 9.70 13.44 -20.37
C ASN A 240 10.93 13.66 -19.48
N THR A 241 11.95 14.32 -20.00
CA THR A 241 13.17 14.65 -19.26
C THR A 241 13.67 16.03 -19.67
N ARG A 242 14.22 16.78 -18.69
CA ARG A 242 14.93 18.04 -18.94
C ARG A 242 16.44 17.85 -19.09
N TYR A 243 16.92 16.62 -18.96
CA TYR A 243 18.34 16.33 -19.06
C TYR A 243 18.79 16.30 -20.52
N LYS A 244 19.82 17.09 -20.84
CA LYS A 244 20.44 17.17 -22.17
C LYS A 244 21.96 17.22 -22.05
N LEU A 245 22.64 16.21 -22.59
CA LEU A 245 24.10 16.16 -22.64
C LEU A 245 24.68 17.35 -23.43
N GLY A 246 25.81 17.88 -22.97
CA GLY A 246 26.59 18.90 -23.68
C GLY A 246 25.95 20.29 -23.76
N SER A 247 24.96 20.58 -22.91
CA SER A 247 24.25 21.86 -22.90
C SER A 247 23.85 22.28 -21.49
N ASN A 248 23.33 23.49 -21.34
CA ASN A 248 22.65 23.91 -20.10
C ASN A 248 21.43 23.03 -19.88
N SER A 249 21.42 22.33 -18.75
CA SER A 249 20.52 21.21 -18.50
C SER A 249 20.00 21.24 -17.06
N VAL A 250 18.96 20.44 -16.81
CA VAL A 250 18.40 20.23 -15.47
C VAL A 250 18.14 18.74 -15.29
N ASP A 251 18.56 18.18 -14.18
CA ASP A 251 18.55 16.74 -13.97
C ASP A 251 17.24 16.24 -13.33
N MET A 252 16.13 16.49 -14.03
CA MET A 252 14.79 16.04 -13.63
C MET A 252 14.06 15.38 -14.80
N GLY A 253 13.32 14.31 -14.51
CA GLY A 253 12.45 13.68 -15.48
C GLY A 253 11.36 12.82 -14.87
N ILE A 254 10.42 12.43 -15.71
CA ILE A 254 9.27 11.60 -15.36
C ILE A 254 9.09 10.43 -16.32
N ALA A 255 8.64 9.30 -15.77
CA ALA A 255 8.25 8.11 -16.50
C ALA A 255 6.81 7.72 -16.12
N THR A 256 5.99 7.30 -17.08
CA THR A 256 4.66 6.76 -16.78
C THR A 256 4.80 5.39 -16.13
N VAL A 257 4.12 5.17 -15.01
CA VAL A 257 4.10 3.87 -14.32
C VAL A 257 3.14 2.94 -15.06
N ASN A 258 3.60 1.71 -15.34
CA ASN A 258 2.81 0.70 -16.03
C ASN A 258 1.67 0.20 -15.13
N SER A 259 0.57 -0.23 -15.76
CA SER A 259 -0.54 -0.85 -15.04
C SER A 259 -0.06 -2.05 -14.21
N GLY A 260 -0.60 -2.21 -13.00
CA GLY A 260 -0.21 -3.28 -12.06
C GLY A 260 1.02 -2.96 -11.20
N HIS A 261 1.72 -1.86 -11.47
CA HIS A 261 2.84 -1.39 -10.66
C HIS A 261 2.47 -0.14 -9.85
N SER A 262 3.13 0.02 -8.71
CA SER A 262 3.01 1.23 -7.88
C SER A 262 4.33 1.56 -7.21
N ILE A 263 4.61 2.86 -7.08
CA ILE A 263 5.70 3.36 -6.25
C ILE A 263 5.15 3.60 -4.84
N VAL A 264 5.76 2.97 -3.84
CA VAL A 264 5.28 3.01 -2.45
C VAL A 264 5.46 4.40 -1.86
N THR A 265 4.51 4.83 -1.02
CA THR A 265 4.55 6.11 -0.28
C THR A 265 5.43 6.06 0.97
N ALA A 266 6.51 5.28 0.92
CA ALA A 266 7.49 5.15 1.98
C ALA A 266 8.87 4.87 1.38
N VAL A 267 9.91 5.56 1.83
CA VAL A 267 11.29 5.35 1.35
C VAL A 267 11.90 4.16 2.09
N GLY A 268 12.52 3.22 1.37
CA GLY A 268 13.20 2.10 2.01
C GLY A 268 14.51 2.53 2.66
N THR A 269 14.83 2.04 3.86
CA THR A 269 16.06 2.41 4.58
C THR A 269 17.18 1.38 4.38
N TRP A 270 17.37 0.92 3.15
CA TRP A 270 18.18 -0.26 2.81
C TRP A 270 19.66 -0.11 3.21
N ASN A 271 20.16 -1.07 3.99
CA ASN A 271 21.57 -1.45 4.23
C ASN A 271 21.55 -2.48 5.38
N GLN A 272 22.36 -3.54 5.32
CA GLN A 272 22.52 -4.59 6.36
C GLN A 272 21.23 -5.31 6.86
N GLY A 273 20.31 -5.70 5.97
CA GLY A 273 19.17 -6.56 6.34
C GLY A 273 17.98 -5.85 6.99
N SER A 274 17.92 -4.51 6.95
CA SER A 274 16.72 -3.76 7.35
C SER A 274 15.65 -3.78 6.26
N THR A 275 14.43 -4.19 6.61
CA THR A 275 13.20 -4.06 5.80
C THR A 275 12.36 -2.85 6.19
N LYS A 276 12.93 -1.92 6.97
CA LYS A 276 12.22 -0.75 7.47
C LYS A 276 12.10 0.35 6.41
N THR A 277 11.11 1.20 6.62
CA THR A 277 10.76 2.28 5.69
C THR A 277 10.46 3.57 6.45
N VAL A 278 10.67 4.71 5.81
CA VAL A 278 10.24 6.03 6.29
C VAL A 278 9.05 6.50 5.47
N ALA A 279 7.89 6.67 6.12
CA ALA A 279 6.67 7.14 5.46
C ALA A 279 6.88 8.54 4.84
N VAL A 280 6.34 8.73 3.64
CA VAL A 280 6.36 10.02 2.93
C VAL A 280 5.05 10.74 3.23
N LYS A 281 5.09 11.80 4.02
CA LYS A 281 3.91 12.59 4.42
C LYS A 281 3.76 13.90 3.66
N GLY A 282 4.70 14.24 2.78
CA GLY A 282 4.70 15.48 2.02
C GLY A 282 6.04 15.76 1.36
N SER A 283 6.17 16.96 0.79
CA SER A 283 7.36 17.44 0.08
C SER A 283 7.81 18.83 0.52
N SER A 284 7.55 19.20 1.77
CA SER A 284 8.00 20.48 2.30
C SER A 284 9.52 20.57 2.27
N ARG A 285 10.06 21.57 1.58
CA ARG A 285 11.50 21.76 1.42
C ARG A 285 12.15 22.06 2.77
N ALA A 286 13.15 21.26 3.14
CA ALA A 286 13.92 21.45 4.35
C ALA A 286 14.92 22.60 4.21
N ALA A 287 15.16 23.33 5.30
CA ALA A 287 16.11 24.45 5.31
C ALA A 287 17.57 23.97 5.17
N VAL A 288 18.46 24.86 4.73
CA VAL A 288 19.92 24.63 4.79
C VAL A 288 20.33 24.31 6.24
N GLY A 289 21.21 23.33 6.40
CA GLY A 289 21.63 22.78 7.70
C GLY A 289 20.75 21.64 8.21
N ALA A 290 19.57 21.40 7.64
CA ALA A 290 18.71 20.30 8.04
C ALA A 290 19.37 18.93 7.79
N ALA A 291 19.12 17.99 8.69
CA ALA A 291 19.49 16.60 8.51
C ALA A 291 18.69 15.98 7.35
N ILE A 292 19.36 15.23 6.49
CA ILE A 292 18.77 14.62 5.31
C ILE A 292 19.38 13.25 5.07
N CYS A 293 18.57 12.30 4.61
CA CYS A 293 18.98 10.96 4.26
C CYS A 293 18.62 10.66 2.82
N LYS A 294 19.37 9.76 2.19
CA LYS A 294 19.10 9.22 0.85
C LYS A 294 19.04 7.71 0.91
N SER A 295 18.06 7.14 0.21
CA SER A 295 18.07 5.73 -0.19
C SER A 295 18.47 5.55 -1.66
N GLY A 296 19.35 4.60 -1.95
CA GLY A 296 19.79 4.29 -3.31
C GLY A 296 20.37 2.88 -3.46
N ALA A 297 20.44 2.43 -4.70
CA ALA A 297 20.76 1.06 -5.11
C ALA A 297 22.20 0.64 -4.86
N THR A 298 23.12 1.60 -4.72
CA THR A 298 24.56 1.32 -4.58
C THR A 298 24.98 1.48 -3.12
N THR A 299 24.75 2.65 -2.52
CA THR A 299 25.22 2.95 -1.16
C THR A 299 24.15 2.74 -0.09
N GLY A 300 22.92 2.37 -0.50
CA GLY A 300 21.80 2.16 0.41
C GLY A 300 21.36 3.44 1.11
N TRP A 301 21.19 3.36 2.42
CA TRP A 301 20.77 4.44 3.30
C TRP A 301 21.99 5.20 3.83
N THR A 302 22.19 6.42 3.32
CA THR A 302 23.23 7.34 3.76
C THR A 302 22.60 8.65 4.23
N CYS A 303 23.18 9.28 5.25
CA CYS A 303 22.65 10.53 5.81
C CYS A 303 23.74 11.56 6.04
N GLY A 304 23.34 12.83 6.07
CA GLY A 304 24.16 14.00 6.26
C GLY A 304 23.28 15.23 6.46
N SER A 305 23.69 16.36 5.92
CA SER A 305 22.97 17.64 6.00
C SER A 305 22.95 18.38 4.68
N ILE A 306 21.95 19.23 4.50
CA ILE A 306 21.82 20.11 3.34
C ILE A 306 22.79 21.27 3.50
N SER A 307 23.64 21.53 2.51
CA SER A 307 24.62 22.62 2.55
C SER A 307 24.17 23.87 1.80
N SER A 308 23.46 23.72 0.67
CA SER A 308 22.96 24.85 -0.13
C SER A 308 21.89 24.41 -1.14
N TYR A 309 21.20 25.38 -1.75
CA TYR A 309 20.31 25.19 -2.89
C TYR A 309 20.71 26.12 -4.04
N ASN A 310 20.12 25.87 -5.22
CA ASN A 310 20.40 26.63 -6.45
C ASN A 310 21.86 26.54 -6.90
N ASN A 311 22.47 25.36 -6.72
CA ASN A 311 23.82 25.09 -7.18
C ASN A 311 23.82 24.83 -8.68
N THR A 312 24.91 25.24 -9.33
CA THR A 312 25.24 24.87 -10.71
C THR A 312 26.48 24.00 -10.69
N VAL A 313 26.42 22.85 -11.35
CA VAL A 313 27.47 21.83 -11.34
C VAL A 313 27.79 21.44 -12.78
N THR A 314 29.07 21.30 -13.09
CA THR A 314 29.51 20.75 -14.36
C THR A 314 29.88 19.28 -14.14
N TYR A 315 29.17 18.36 -14.79
CA TYR A 315 29.46 16.93 -14.75
C TYR A 315 30.25 16.51 -15.98
N ILE A 316 31.31 15.72 -15.75
CA ILE A 316 32.00 15.02 -16.81
C ILE A 316 31.22 13.77 -17.21
N ASP A 317 31.18 13.44 -18.51
CA ASP A 317 30.63 12.16 -18.95
C ASP A 317 31.73 11.09 -19.00
N ARG A 318 31.55 10.02 -18.22
CA ARG A 318 32.53 8.93 -18.13
C ARG A 318 32.64 8.09 -19.39
N ASN A 319 31.69 8.21 -20.31
CA ASN A 319 31.69 7.48 -21.56
C ASN A 319 32.33 8.29 -22.72
N GLY A 320 32.98 9.41 -22.41
CA GLY A 320 33.66 10.25 -23.40
C GLY A 320 32.76 11.25 -24.11
N GLY A 321 31.52 11.43 -23.65
CA GLY A 321 30.63 12.51 -24.08
C GLY A 321 31.05 13.88 -23.55
N PRO A 322 30.36 14.95 -23.99
CA PRO A 322 30.67 16.30 -23.55
C PRO A 322 30.26 16.55 -22.10
N ASP A 323 31.07 17.34 -21.39
CA ASP A 323 30.72 17.86 -20.07
C ASP A 323 29.38 18.60 -20.13
N THR A 324 28.59 18.47 -19.06
CA THR A 324 27.22 18.97 -19.01
C THR A 324 27.01 19.84 -17.78
N VAL A 325 26.50 21.06 -18.00
CA VAL A 325 26.19 22.02 -16.93
C VAL A 325 24.76 21.77 -16.44
N ILE A 326 24.62 21.38 -15.18
CA ILE A 326 23.33 21.17 -14.50
C ILE A 326 23.08 22.29 -13.51
N THR A 327 21.90 22.90 -13.59
CA THR A 327 21.48 24.04 -12.75
C THR A 327 20.37 23.64 -11.78
N GLY A 328 20.20 24.41 -10.69
CA GLY A 328 19.06 24.28 -9.77
C GLY A 328 19.20 23.18 -8.72
N LEU A 329 20.40 22.66 -8.48
CA LEU A 329 20.62 21.52 -7.58
C LEU A 329 20.66 21.94 -6.10
N GLY A 330 20.20 21.06 -5.22
CA GLY A 330 20.57 21.06 -3.80
C GLY A 330 21.93 20.38 -3.61
N ALA A 331 22.73 20.86 -2.66
CA ALA A 331 23.97 20.22 -2.24
C ALA A 331 23.84 19.65 -0.82
N SER A 332 24.53 18.55 -0.55
CA SER A 332 24.51 17.91 0.77
C SER A 332 25.83 17.21 1.09
N SER A 333 26.03 16.88 2.36
CA SER A 333 27.13 16.01 2.83
C SER A 333 26.78 14.52 2.76
N VAL A 334 25.62 14.15 2.19
CA VAL A 334 25.24 12.75 2.01
C VAL A 334 26.17 12.11 0.98
N CYS A 335 26.76 10.97 1.34
CA CYS A 335 27.62 10.22 0.43
C CYS A 335 26.79 9.45 -0.61
N VAL A 336 27.24 9.50 -1.87
CA VAL A 336 26.65 8.81 -3.02
C VAL A 336 27.74 8.21 -3.92
N GLU A 337 27.38 7.13 -4.63
CA GLU A 337 28.21 6.51 -5.67
C GLU A 337 27.41 6.28 -6.96
N GLY A 338 28.11 5.85 -8.03
CA GLY A 338 27.47 5.46 -9.29
C GLY A 338 26.36 4.45 -9.08
N GLY A 339 25.17 4.74 -9.63
CA GLY A 339 23.96 3.94 -9.46
C GLY A 339 22.99 4.42 -8.37
N ASP A 340 23.41 5.32 -7.48
CA ASP A 340 22.50 6.03 -6.56
C ASP A 340 21.67 7.11 -7.26
N SER A 341 22.01 7.50 -8.49
CA SER A 341 21.26 8.46 -9.30
C SER A 341 19.77 8.14 -9.32
N GLY A 342 18.92 9.16 -9.19
CA GLY A 342 17.47 9.00 -9.04
C GLY A 342 17.00 8.62 -7.63
N GLY A 343 17.92 8.23 -6.73
CA GLY A 343 17.63 7.77 -5.37
C GLY A 343 16.99 8.83 -4.48
N ALA A 344 16.12 8.39 -3.58
CA ALA A 344 15.19 9.25 -2.86
C ALA A 344 15.82 9.91 -1.63
N TYR A 345 15.90 11.25 -1.63
CA TYR A 345 16.29 12.07 -0.49
C TYR A 345 15.06 12.45 0.35
N ILE A 346 15.15 12.24 1.67
CA ILE A 346 14.09 12.52 2.64
C ILE A 346 14.65 13.15 3.92
N SER A 347 13.92 14.11 4.47
CA SER A 347 14.22 14.79 5.74
C SER A 347 13.03 14.61 6.68
N GLY A 348 13.22 13.90 7.79
CA GLY A 348 12.11 13.44 8.64
C GLY A 348 11.18 12.54 7.83
N ASN A 349 9.97 13.03 7.53
CA ASN A 349 8.98 12.35 6.69
C ASN A 349 8.62 13.16 5.43
N GLN A 350 9.45 14.15 5.06
CA GLN A 350 9.24 15.03 3.92
C GLN A 350 10.20 14.67 2.79
N ALA A 351 9.67 14.30 1.63
CA ALA A 351 10.44 14.02 0.43
C ALA A 351 11.13 15.29 -0.09
N GLN A 352 12.44 15.22 -0.33
CA GLN A 352 13.28 16.37 -0.63
C GLN A 352 13.77 16.40 -2.07
N GLY A 353 14.07 15.25 -2.67
CA GLY A 353 14.66 15.24 -4.01
C GLY A 353 15.18 13.89 -4.46
N MET A 354 15.84 13.89 -5.62
CA MET A 354 16.44 12.71 -6.22
C MET A 354 17.92 12.93 -6.46
N THR A 355 18.76 11.93 -6.18
CA THR A 355 20.21 12.01 -6.43
C THR A 355 20.49 12.41 -7.87
N SER A 356 21.25 13.47 -8.08
CA SER A 356 21.78 13.82 -9.40
C SER A 356 23.15 13.15 -9.58
N GLY A 357 24.13 13.60 -8.80
CA GLY A 357 25.49 13.06 -8.83
C GLY A 357 26.35 13.54 -7.66
N GLY A 358 27.63 13.19 -7.69
CA GLY A 358 28.63 13.54 -6.68
C GLY A 358 30.04 13.43 -7.24
N PRO A 359 31.08 13.60 -6.40
CA PRO A 359 32.47 13.44 -6.83
C PRO A 359 32.72 12.05 -7.44
N THR A 360 33.54 12.00 -8.48
CA THR A 360 33.80 10.78 -9.28
C THR A 360 34.40 9.63 -8.46
N ASP A 361 35.38 9.95 -7.61
CA ASP A 361 36.18 8.94 -6.91
C ASP A 361 35.81 8.84 -5.43
N GLN A 362 34.61 9.32 -5.09
CA GLN A 362 34.06 9.18 -3.75
C GLN A 362 33.76 7.71 -3.44
N GLN A 363 34.19 7.27 -2.26
CA GLN A 363 33.88 5.96 -1.71
C GLN A 363 33.07 6.12 -0.42
N CYS A 364 31.88 5.54 -0.42
CA CYS A 364 30.97 5.56 0.70
C CYS A 364 31.16 4.32 1.56
N THR A 365 31.35 4.55 2.85
CA THR A 365 31.48 3.46 3.83
C THR A 365 30.15 2.76 4.15
N GLY A 366 29.03 3.27 3.62
CA GLY A 366 27.67 2.85 3.95
C GLY A 366 27.25 3.32 5.34
N GLY A 367 26.04 3.89 5.46
CA GLY A 367 25.47 4.31 6.74
C GLY A 367 25.45 5.82 6.98
N VAL A 368 25.15 6.18 8.23
CA VAL A 368 24.96 7.59 8.66
C VAL A 368 26.32 8.28 8.80
N ASN A 369 26.46 9.49 8.26
CA ASN A 369 27.69 10.30 8.29
C ASN A 369 28.89 9.66 7.56
N SER A 370 28.66 8.81 6.55
CA SER A 370 29.70 8.46 5.59
C SER A 370 30.29 9.73 4.99
N ARG A 371 31.62 9.85 4.99
CA ARG A 371 32.32 11.02 4.44
C ARG A 371 32.00 11.14 2.96
N GLY A 372 31.46 12.29 2.55
CA GLY A 372 31.21 12.57 1.16
C GLY A 372 30.44 13.87 0.94
N SER A 373 30.15 14.13 -0.32
CA SER A 373 29.22 15.15 -0.77
C SER A 373 28.40 14.64 -1.94
N SER A 374 27.28 15.28 -2.18
CA SER A 374 26.39 14.98 -3.28
C SER A 374 25.54 16.16 -3.65
N TYR A 375 24.98 16.07 -4.85
CA TYR A 375 23.98 16.98 -5.36
C TYR A 375 22.70 16.21 -5.69
N PHE A 376 21.57 16.82 -5.40
CA PHE A 376 20.25 16.25 -5.66
C PHE A 376 19.36 17.27 -6.35
N GLN A 377 18.50 16.79 -7.24
CA GLN A 377 17.44 17.59 -7.83
C GLN A 377 16.30 17.75 -6.81
N PRO A 378 15.93 18.97 -6.38
CA PRO A 378 14.83 19.14 -5.45
C PRO A 378 13.50 18.64 -6.04
N LEU A 379 12.76 17.84 -5.27
CA LEU A 379 11.53 17.19 -5.71
C LEU A 379 10.44 18.21 -6.02
N GLY A 380 10.29 19.23 -5.16
CA GLY A 380 9.30 20.28 -5.36
C GLY A 380 9.42 20.99 -6.72
N ASP A 381 10.64 21.19 -7.20
CA ASP A 381 10.89 21.85 -8.50
C ASP A 381 10.45 20.96 -9.67
N ALA A 382 10.69 19.65 -9.55
CA ALA A 382 10.22 18.67 -10.53
C ALA A 382 8.69 18.55 -10.52
N LEU A 383 8.07 18.43 -9.34
CA LEU A 383 6.61 18.36 -9.20
C LEU A 383 5.93 19.61 -9.78
N GLN A 384 6.46 20.80 -9.47
CA GLN A 384 5.93 22.05 -10.00
C GLN A 384 6.07 22.13 -11.52
N TYR A 385 7.26 21.82 -12.06
CA TYR A 385 7.52 21.89 -13.50
C TYR A 385 6.61 20.95 -14.31
N TYR A 386 6.39 19.73 -13.81
CA TYR A 386 5.57 18.73 -14.49
C TYR A 386 4.07 18.77 -14.10
N GLY A 387 3.66 19.65 -13.18
CA GLY A 387 2.28 19.76 -12.73
C GLY A 387 1.78 18.52 -11.99
N LEU A 388 2.62 17.92 -11.14
CA LEU A 388 2.34 16.68 -10.44
C LEU A 388 2.12 16.88 -8.93
N THR A 389 1.26 16.03 -8.37
CA THR A 389 1.03 15.89 -6.93
C THR A 389 1.75 14.65 -6.41
N LEU A 390 2.56 14.82 -5.36
CA LEU A 390 3.26 13.69 -4.71
C LEU A 390 2.26 12.69 -4.12
N ASN A 391 2.53 11.39 -4.29
CA ASN A 391 1.81 10.36 -3.54
C ASN A 391 2.33 10.30 -2.10
N THR A 392 1.44 10.45 -1.13
CA THR A 392 1.79 10.43 0.31
C THR A 392 1.07 9.30 1.04
N ASN A 393 1.62 8.91 2.19
CA ASN A 393 1.04 7.92 3.11
C ASN A 393 0.03 8.56 4.06
#